data_AF-A0A9E7G1R8-F1
#
_entry.id   AF-A0A9E7G1R8-F1
#
_cell.length_a   1.000
_cell.length_b   1.000
_cell.length_c   1.000
_cell.angle_alpha   90.00
_cell.angle_beta   90.00
_cell.angle_gamma   90.00
#
_symmetry.space_group_name_H-M   'P 1'
#
loop_
_entity.id
_entity.type
_entity.pdbx_description
1 polymer ?
#
loop_
_entity_poly.entity_id
_entity_poly.type
_entity_poly.pdbx_seq_one_letter_code
_entity_poly.pdbx_strand_id
1 'polypeptide(L)'
;MCKNHRRWENDFKLITRNGIRTSLMDGFFCDAHNASRHTFHNIICGSAGKIDGYLDVAREQFTCDVTVFHGWEHELLPIDCSYAVRSKVPRARVKIVDDKDHITIVVGRQTAFARELEDIWNNATQ
;
A
#
# COMPACT_ATOMS: atom_id res chain seq x y z
N MET A 1 -13.86 -16.51 7.82
CA MET A 1 -14.82 -17.20 6.91
C MET A 1 -16.25 -17.10 7.46
N CYS A 2 -16.99 -16.04 7.12
CA CYS A 2 -18.38 -15.88 7.53
C CYS A 2 -19.31 -16.81 6.71
N LYS A 3 -20.30 -17.45 7.37
CA LYS A 3 -21.24 -18.41 6.75
C LYS A 3 -21.96 -17.90 5.50
N ASN A 4 -22.12 -16.59 5.36
CA ASN A 4 -22.88 -15.97 4.28
C ASN A 4 -22.01 -15.38 3.16
N HIS A 5 -20.68 -15.58 3.19
CA HIS A 5 -19.73 -14.98 2.24
C HIS A 5 -20.15 -15.16 0.78
N ARG A 6 -20.54 -16.38 0.40
CA ARG A 6 -20.93 -16.72 -0.97
C ARG A 6 -22.19 -16.00 -1.44
N ARG A 7 -23.05 -15.56 -0.52
CA ARG A 7 -24.25 -14.75 -0.85
C ARG A 7 -23.86 -13.29 -1.07
N TRP A 8 -23.07 -12.70 -0.16
CA TRP A 8 -22.55 -11.34 -0.32
C TRP A 8 -21.75 -11.15 -1.60
N GLU A 9 -20.93 -12.13 -1.96
CA GLU A 9 -20.14 -12.09 -3.19
C GLU A 9 -21.04 -12.06 -4.44
N ASN A 10 -22.11 -12.84 -4.46
CA ASN A 10 -23.05 -12.89 -5.57
C ASN A 10 -23.91 -11.63 -5.68
N ASP A 11 -24.42 -11.13 -4.55
CA ASP A 11 -25.23 -9.91 -4.50
C ASP A 11 -24.42 -8.70 -4.96
N PHE A 12 -23.16 -8.63 -4.56
CA PHE A 12 -22.28 -7.52 -4.92
C PHE A 12 -21.75 -7.64 -6.36
N LYS A 13 -21.51 -8.85 -6.88
CA LYS A 13 -21.25 -9.07 -8.33
C LYS A 13 -22.41 -8.58 -9.19
N LEU A 14 -23.64 -8.79 -8.72
CA LEU A 14 -24.85 -8.31 -9.38
C LEU A 14 -24.95 -6.78 -9.35
N ILE A 15 -24.69 -6.16 -8.20
CA ILE A 15 -24.74 -4.70 -8.00
C ILE A 15 -23.60 -3.98 -8.75
N THR A 16 -22.39 -4.52 -8.72
CA THR A 16 -21.20 -3.91 -9.33
C THR A 16 -20.99 -4.32 -10.78
N ARG A 17 -21.86 -5.19 -11.32
CA ARG A 17 -21.81 -5.65 -12.72
C ARG A 17 -20.43 -6.19 -13.12
N ASN A 18 -19.75 -6.87 -12.18
CA ASN A 18 -18.36 -7.37 -12.26
C ASN A 18 -17.26 -6.29 -12.41
N GLY A 19 -17.54 -5.02 -12.14
CA GLY A 19 -16.55 -3.93 -12.25
C GLY A 19 -15.48 -3.93 -11.16
N ILE A 20 -15.76 -4.51 -9.99
CA ILE A 20 -14.83 -4.60 -8.86
C ILE A 20 -14.31 -6.04 -8.76
N ARG A 21 -12.99 -6.22 -8.78
CA ARG A 21 -12.35 -7.55 -8.69
C ARG A 21 -12.69 -8.21 -7.36
N THR A 22 -13.11 -9.48 -7.43
CA THR A 22 -13.45 -10.34 -6.30
C THR A 22 -12.36 -10.46 -5.24
N SER A 23 -11.09 -10.30 -5.62
CA SER A 23 -9.95 -10.33 -4.70
C SER A 23 -9.95 -9.20 -3.67
N LEU A 24 -10.50 -8.02 -4.02
CA LEU A 24 -10.67 -6.93 -3.05
C LEU A 24 -11.79 -7.25 -2.06
N MET A 25 -12.81 -7.97 -2.51
CA MET A 25 -13.95 -8.38 -1.68
C MET A 25 -13.56 -9.48 -0.70
N ASP A 26 -12.80 -10.49 -1.13
CA ASP A 26 -12.31 -11.55 -0.24
C ASP A 26 -11.50 -10.95 0.93
N GLY A 27 -10.66 -9.96 0.67
CA GLY A 27 -9.90 -9.24 1.70
C GLY A 27 -10.76 -8.39 2.64
N PHE A 28 -11.80 -7.72 2.12
CA PHE A 28 -12.71 -6.90 2.93
C PHE A 28 -13.69 -7.71 3.78
N PHE A 29 -14.18 -8.85 3.29
CA PHE A 29 -15.27 -9.60 3.93
C PHE A 29 -14.82 -10.79 4.79
N CYS A 30 -13.67 -11.43 4.50
CA CYS A 30 -13.25 -12.60 5.28
C CYS A 30 -12.47 -12.28 6.56
N ASP A 31 -11.73 -11.18 6.58
CA ASP A 31 -10.67 -10.92 7.57
C ASP A 31 -10.90 -9.66 8.43
N ALA A 32 -11.86 -8.81 8.08
CA ALA A 32 -11.97 -7.46 8.64
C ALA A 32 -12.36 -7.34 10.13
N HIS A 33 -12.79 -8.40 10.83
CA HIS A 33 -13.18 -8.26 12.25
C HIS A 33 -12.16 -8.85 13.24
N ASN A 34 -11.60 -10.04 12.96
CA ASN A 34 -10.60 -10.66 13.84
C ASN A 34 -9.17 -10.43 13.32
N ALA A 35 -8.96 -10.48 12.00
CA ALA A 35 -7.67 -10.14 11.43
C ALA A 35 -7.43 -8.63 11.52
N SER A 36 -8.44 -7.75 11.36
CA SER A 36 -8.21 -6.31 11.56
C SER A 36 -7.66 -5.98 12.95
N ARG A 37 -8.11 -6.64 14.03
CA ARG A 37 -7.59 -6.38 15.38
C ARG A 37 -6.16 -6.92 15.57
N HIS A 38 -5.86 -8.13 15.09
CA HIS A 38 -4.53 -8.73 15.19
C HIS A 38 -3.52 -8.12 14.19
N THR A 39 -3.92 -7.82 12.96
CA THR A 39 -3.15 -7.08 11.95
C THR A 39 -2.89 -5.65 12.40
N PHE A 40 -3.87 -4.97 13.01
CA PHE A 40 -3.65 -3.63 13.57
C PHE A 40 -2.56 -3.64 14.65
N HIS A 41 -2.64 -4.56 15.63
CA HIS A 41 -1.65 -4.58 16.72
C HIS A 41 -0.29 -5.20 16.32
N ASN A 42 -0.26 -6.20 15.43
CA ASN A 42 0.98 -6.86 15.02
C ASN A 42 1.67 -6.17 13.85
N ILE A 43 0.92 -5.70 12.86
CA ILE A 43 1.47 -5.06 11.66
C ILE A 43 1.53 -3.55 11.83
N ILE A 44 0.49 -2.86 12.32
CA ILE A 44 0.57 -1.40 12.48
C ILE A 44 1.39 -1.02 13.73
N CYS A 45 1.02 -1.47 14.93
CA CYS A 45 1.78 -1.11 16.14
C CYS A 45 3.15 -1.82 16.21
N GLY A 46 3.21 -3.10 15.83
CA GLY A 46 4.45 -3.89 15.83
C GLY A 46 5.46 -3.47 14.75
N SER A 47 4.99 -3.05 13.56
CA SER A 47 5.90 -2.54 12.53
C SER A 47 6.20 -1.06 12.70
N ALA A 48 5.31 -0.24 13.29
CA ALA A 48 5.63 1.14 13.64
C ALA A 48 6.84 1.23 14.61
N GLY A 49 6.96 0.29 15.56
CA GLY A 49 8.13 0.23 16.45
C GLY A 49 9.43 -0.24 15.79
N LYS A 50 9.35 -0.92 14.63
CA LYS A 50 10.51 -1.51 13.93
C LYS A 50 10.89 -0.78 12.65
N ILE A 51 9.98 0.01 12.08
CA ILE A 51 10.18 0.71 10.81
C ILE A 51 11.38 1.66 10.91
N ASP A 52 11.57 2.27 12.07
CA ASP A 52 12.68 3.17 12.33
C ASP A 52 14.03 2.43 12.20
N GLY A 53 14.17 1.27 12.85
CA GLY A 53 15.36 0.44 12.72
C GLY A 53 15.56 -0.12 11.30
N TYR A 54 14.48 -0.50 10.61
CA TYR A 54 14.58 -0.94 9.22
C TYR A 54 15.03 0.18 8.27
N LEU A 55 14.62 1.42 8.52
CA LEU A 55 15.08 2.58 7.76
C LEU A 55 16.54 2.94 8.07
N ASP A 56 17.02 2.71 9.30
CA ASP A 56 18.45 2.85 9.62
C ASP A 56 19.30 1.82 8.87
N VAL A 57 18.87 0.56 8.86
CA VAL A 57 19.52 -0.50 8.06
C VAL A 57 19.48 -0.14 6.58
N ALA A 58 18.33 0.32 6.07
CA ALA A 58 18.20 0.82 4.70
C ALA A 58 19.23 1.92 4.42
N ARG A 59 19.30 2.95 5.26
CA ARG A 59 20.25 4.07 5.12
C ARG A 59 21.69 3.57 5.07
N GLU A 60 22.10 2.74 6.03
CA GLU A 60 23.51 2.47 6.32
C GLU A 60 24.09 1.30 5.55
N GLN A 61 23.30 0.23 5.33
CA GLN A 61 23.83 -1.05 4.83
C GLN A 61 23.61 -1.26 3.35
N PHE A 62 22.67 -0.51 2.74
CA PHE A 62 22.33 -0.66 1.34
C PHE A 62 22.61 0.62 0.57
N THR A 63 23.04 0.47 -0.68
CA THR A 63 23.23 1.57 -1.63
C THR A 63 22.10 1.65 -2.66
N CYS A 64 21.07 0.81 -2.52
CA CYS A 64 19.96 0.75 -3.47
C CYS A 64 19.13 2.04 -3.47
N ASP A 65 18.60 2.39 -4.64
CA ASP A 65 17.62 3.45 -4.77
C ASP A 65 16.31 3.05 -4.09
N VAL A 66 15.73 4.01 -3.39
CA VAL A 66 14.47 3.82 -2.67
C VAL A 66 13.44 4.76 -3.27
N THR A 67 12.30 4.24 -3.72
CA THR A 67 11.17 5.05 -4.18
C THR A 67 9.97 4.80 -3.28
N VAL A 68 9.38 5.88 -2.77
CA VAL A 68 8.19 5.86 -1.89
C VAL A 68 7.05 6.52 -2.64
N PHE A 69 5.99 5.77 -2.93
CA PHE A 69 4.77 6.31 -3.52
C PHE A 69 3.78 6.65 -2.40
N HIS A 70 3.22 7.86 -2.42
CA HIS A 70 2.21 8.32 -1.46
C HIS A 70 1.06 9.01 -2.20
N GLY A 71 -0.19 8.66 -1.88
CA GLY A 71 -1.37 9.30 -2.46
C GLY A 71 -1.73 10.57 -1.70
N TRP A 72 -2.11 11.65 -2.38
CA TRP A 72 -2.42 12.93 -1.74
C TRP A 72 -3.63 12.89 -0.80
N GLU A 73 -4.67 12.13 -1.14
CA GLU A 73 -5.94 12.07 -0.40
C GLU A 73 -5.93 11.01 0.70
N HIS A 74 -4.78 10.84 1.36
CA HIS A 74 -4.63 9.80 2.37
C HIS A 74 -5.13 10.28 3.73
N GLU A 75 -6.36 9.91 4.07
CA GLU A 75 -7.03 10.33 5.31
C GLU A 75 -6.39 9.71 6.58
N LEU A 76 -5.68 8.58 6.45
CA LEU A 76 -5.18 7.81 7.60
C LEU A 76 -3.68 7.99 7.87
N LEU A 77 -2.88 8.32 6.85
CA LEU A 77 -1.42 8.47 6.94
C LEU A 77 -1.01 9.81 6.37
N PRO A 78 -0.64 10.80 7.21
CA PRO A 78 -0.20 12.10 6.75
C PRO A 78 0.99 11.99 5.79
N ILE A 79 1.04 12.87 4.80
CA ILE A 79 2.14 12.97 3.84
C ILE A 79 3.50 13.20 4.52
N ASP A 80 3.50 13.85 5.68
CA ASP A 80 4.69 14.09 6.51
C ASP A 80 5.40 12.79 6.90
N CYS A 81 4.67 11.66 7.03
CA CYS A 81 5.30 10.37 7.28
C CYS A 81 6.21 9.95 6.12
N SER A 82 5.81 10.19 4.87
CA SER A 82 6.65 9.90 3.71
C SER A 82 7.83 10.85 3.59
N TYR A 83 7.67 12.12 3.98
CA TYR A 83 8.80 13.05 4.09
C TYR A 83 9.76 12.67 5.22
N ALA A 84 9.27 12.16 6.35
CA ALA A 84 10.11 11.65 7.44
C ALA A 84 10.98 10.46 6.98
N VAL A 85 10.43 9.58 6.12
CA VAL A 85 11.21 8.51 5.48
C VAL A 85 12.36 9.11 4.65
N ARG A 86 12.11 10.15 3.86
CA ARG A 86 13.16 10.84 3.09
C ARG A 86 14.18 11.53 3.98
N SER A 87 13.76 12.15 5.08
CA SER A 87 14.69 12.75 6.05
C SER A 87 15.62 11.71 6.66
N LYS A 88 15.12 10.50 6.91
CA LYS A 88 15.90 9.41 7.51
C LYS A 88 16.73 8.63 6.48
N VAL A 89 16.25 8.49 5.25
CA VAL A 89 16.95 7.88 4.11
C VAL A 89 17.04 8.93 3.00
N PRO A 90 18.10 9.76 2.97
CA PRO A 90 18.17 10.94 2.07
C PRO A 90 18.06 10.63 0.57
N ARG A 91 18.47 9.42 0.16
CA ARG A 91 18.36 8.94 -1.22
C ARG A 91 16.95 8.45 -1.60
N ALA A 92 16.02 8.39 -0.65
CA ALA A 92 14.66 8.01 -0.94
C ALA A 92 13.93 9.10 -1.75
N ARG A 93 13.37 8.70 -2.89
CA ARG A 93 12.56 9.55 -3.76
C ARG A 93 11.10 9.39 -3.38
N VAL A 94 10.51 10.44 -2.83
CA VAL A 94 9.08 10.47 -2.51
C VAL A 94 8.31 10.97 -3.73
N LYS A 95 7.44 10.12 -4.27
CA LYS A 95 6.51 10.45 -5.36
C LYS A 95 5.11 10.61 -4.78
N ILE A 96 4.59 11.83 -4.87
CA ILE A 96 3.22 12.15 -4.48
C ILE A 96 2.33 11.97 -5.70
N VAL A 97 1.20 11.29 -5.50
CA VAL A 97 0.25 10.97 -6.53
C VAL A 97 -1.07 11.65 -6.21
N ASP A 98 -1.41 12.66 -7.00
CA ASP A 98 -2.62 13.47 -6.81
C ASP A 98 -3.91 12.65 -6.97
N ASP A 99 -4.95 13.06 -6.24
CA ASP A 99 -6.30 12.47 -6.25
C ASP A 99 -6.33 10.95 -6.00
N LYS A 100 -5.38 10.45 -5.20
CA LYS A 100 -5.32 9.04 -4.79
C LYS A 100 -5.15 8.89 -3.29
N ASP A 101 -5.77 7.84 -2.79
CA ASP A 101 -5.63 7.29 -1.44
C ASP A 101 -4.68 6.07 -1.43
N HIS A 102 -4.61 5.36 -0.30
CA HIS A 102 -3.76 4.19 -0.12
C HIS A 102 -3.95 3.07 -1.16
N ILE A 103 -5.20 2.88 -1.61
CA ILE A 103 -5.59 1.73 -2.44
C ILE A 103 -5.50 2.13 -3.91
N THR A 104 -5.97 3.34 -4.22
CA THR A 104 -6.05 3.88 -5.58
C THR A 104 -4.69 4.32 -6.13
N ILE A 105 -3.64 4.33 -5.30
CA ILE A 105 -2.25 4.39 -5.75
C ILE A 105 -1.84 3.17 -6.60
N VAL A 106 -2.62 2.09 -6.57
CA VAL A 106 -2.44 0.92 -7.46
C VAL A 106 -3.72 0.62 -8.22
N VAL A 107 -4.85 0.53 -7.51
CA VAL A 107 -6.14 0.15 -8.10
C VAL A 107 -6.67 1.29 -8.99
N GLY A 108 -6.93 0.98 -10.26
CA GLY A 108 -7.40 1.94 -11.25
C GLY A 108 -6.29 2.65 -12.04
N ARG A 109 -5.02 2.42 -11.67
CA ARG A 109 -3.84 2.97 -12.37
C ARG A 109 -2.80 1.90 -12.71
N GLN A 110 -3.20 0.64 -12.82
CA GLN A 110 -2.29 -0.49 -12.92
C GLN A 110 -1.30 -0.37 -14.09
N THR A 111 -1.76 0.07 -15.26
CA THR A 111 -0.88 0.26 -16.43
C THR A 111 0.11 1.40 -16.23
N ALA A 112 -0.33 2.52 -15.63
CA ALA A 112 0.56 3.64 -15.34
C ALA A 112 1.59 3.25 -14.28
N PHE A 113 1.13 2.62 -13.19
CA PHE A 113 1.99 2.15 -12.11
C PHE A 113 3.01 1.10 -12.60
N ALA A 114 2.60 0.18 -13.48
CA ALA A 114 3.50 -0.79 -14.10
C ALA A 114 4.62 -0.10 -14.89
N ARG A 115 4.31 0.92 -15.69
CA ARG A 115 5.33 1.71 -16.41
C ARG A 115 6.28 2.43 -15.45
N GLU A 116 5.76 3.00 -14.36
CA GLU A 116 6.62 3.63 -13.35
C GLU A 116 7.56 2.64 -12.67
N LEU A 117 7.12 1.38 -12.46
CA LEU A 117 7.97 0.31 -11.95
C LEU A 117 9.00 -0.14 -12.99
N GLU A 118 8.63 -0.24 -14.27
CA GLU A 118 9.56 -0.51 -15.37
C GLU A 118 10.64 0.57 -15.45
N ASP A 119 10.28 1.85 -15.33
CA ASP A 119 11.24 2.95 -15.32
C ASP A 119 12.20 2.86 -14.12
N ILE A 120 11.69 2.54 -12.93
CA ILE A 120 12.55 2.33 -11.75
C ILE A 120 13.50 1.16 -12.00
N TRP A 121 13.00 0.06 -12.57
CA TRP A 121 13.80 -1.13 -12.86
C TRP A 121 14.91 -0.85 -13.86
N ASN A 122 14.58 -0.17 -14.97
CA ASN A 122 15.52 0.18 -16.02
C ASN A 122 16.64 1.10 -15.49
N ASN A 123 16.30 2.05 -14.61
CA ASN A 123 17.29 2.92 -13.97
C ASN A 123 18.19 2.16 -12.98
N ALA A 124 17.69 1.10 -12.36
CA ALA A 124 18.47 0.28 -11.42
C ALA A 124 19.42 -0.71 -12.12
N THR A 125 19.27 -0.93 -13.43
CA THR A 125 20.12 -1.85 -14.21
C THR A 125 21.28 -1.16 -14.94
N GLN A 126 21.38 0.17 -14.84
CA GLN A 126 22.51 0.98 -15.32
C GLN A 126 23.55 1.14 -14.22
#